data_AF-A0A920TG98-F1
#
_entry.id   AF-A0A920TG98-F1
#
_cell.length_a   1.000
_cell.length_b   1.000
_cell.length_c   1.000
_cell.angle_alpha   90.00
_cell.angle_beta   90.00
_cell.angle_gamma   90.00
#
_symmetry.space_group_name_H-M   'P 1'
#
loop_
_entity.id
_entity.type
_entity.pdbx_description
1 polymer ?
#
loop_
_entity_poly.entity_id
_entity_poly.type
_entity_poly.pdbx_seq_one_letter_code
_entity_poly.pdbx_strand_id
1 'polypeptide(L)' 'MGRKPSVRFGPRIIDIDIIDYNSLILDLENLTIPHPRMHERLFVLRPLIDIVPNWIHPPTGKNSTATN' A
#
# COMPACT_ATOMS: atom_id res chain seq x y z
N MET A 1 14.58 17.16 -1.27
CA MET A 1 13.39 16.39 -0.85
C MET A 1 13.84 15.44 0.26
N GLY A 2 13.19 15.43 1.42
CA GLY A 2 13.60 14.55 2.53
C GLY A 2 12.74 14.76 3.78
N ARG A 3 12.60 13.70 4.59
CA ARG A 3 11.84 13.74 5.84
C ARG A 3 12.53 14.69 6.82
N LYS A 4 11.88 15.82 7.11
CA LYS A 4 12.28 16.70 8.23
C LYS A 4 11.66 16.17 9.52
N PRO A 5 12.36 16.25 10.66
CA PRO A 5 11.78 15.92 11.95
C PRO A 5 10.48 16.70 12.17
N SER A 6 9.39 16.00 12.49
CA SER A 6 8.08 16.58 12.76
C SER A 6 7.39 15.78 13.86
N VAL A 7 6.23 16.28 14.31
CA VAL A 7 5.32 15.51 15.16
C VAL A 7 4.97 14.17 14.50
N ARG A 8 4.78 13.12 15.32
CA ARG A 8 4.32 11.80 14.85
C ARG A 8 2.97 11.97 14.14
N PHE A 9 2.82 11.37 12.96
CA PHE A 9 1.67 11.57 12.05
C PHE A 9 1.42 13.01 11.59
N GLY A 10 2.40 13.89 11.76
CA GLY A 10 2.36 15.23 11.19
C GLY A 10 2.46 15.24 9.67
N PRO A 11 2.15 16.38 9.04
CA PRO A 11 2.27 16.56 7.61
C PRO A 11 3.70 16.28 7.15
N ARG A 12 3.84 15.60 6.01
CA ARG A 12 5.13 15.31 5.37
C ARG A 12 5.11 15.87 3.95
N ILE A 13 6.27 16.29 3.46
CA ILE A 13 6.43 16.75 2.07
C ILE A 13 6.21 15.57 1.10
N ILE A 14 6.64 14.37 1.49
CA ILE A 14 6.48 13.14 0.73
C ILE A 14 6.43 11.94 1.68
N ASP A 15 5.65 10.92 1.32
CA ASP A 15 5.57 9.63 1.99
C ASP A 15 5.63 8.53 0.91
N ILE A 16 6.40 7.48 1.16
CA ILE A 16 6.61 6.38 0.20
C ILE A 16 6.38 5.07 0.95
N ASP A 17 5.34 4.34 0.54
CA ASP A 17 4.97 3.03 1.07
C ASP A 17 5.16 1.96 0.00
N ILE A 18 5.66 0.78 0.38
CA ILE A 18 5.70 -0.40 -0.50
C ILE A 18 4.34 -1.09 -0.41
N ILE A 19 3.57 -1.09 -1.49
CA ILE A 19 2.22 -1.66 -1.53
C ILE A 19 2.25 -3.17 -1.82
N ASP A 20 2.98 -3.57 -2.86
CA ASP A 20 3.16 -4.96 -3.28
C ASP A 20 4.54 -5.12 -3.91
N TYR A 21 5.08 -6.34 -3.85
CA TYR A 21 6.36 -6.68 -4.47
C TYR A 21 6.30 -8.09 -5.06
N ASN A 22 5.97 -8.20 -6.34
CA ASN A 22 5.92 -9.48 -7.07
C ASN A 22 5.10 -10.56 -6.33
N SER A 23 3.94 -10.19 -5.78
CA SER A 23 3.08 -11.07 -4.99
C SER A 23 3.75 -11.70 -3.75
N LEU A 24 4.85 -11.12 -3.28
CA LEU A 24 5.55 -11.56 -2.08
C LEU A 24 4.68 -11.34 -0.85
N ILE A 25 4.53 -12.38 -0.04
CA ILE A 25 3.93 -12.30 1.28
C ILE A 25 5.06 -12.34 2.31
N LEU A 26 5.22 -11.25 3.05
CA LEU A 26 6.30 -11.05 4.00
C LEU A 26 5.75 -10.37 5.25
N ASP A 27 6.12 -10.91 6.42
CA ASP A 27 5.85 -10.30 7.71
C ASP A 27 7.14 -10.31 8.55
N LEU A 28 7.83 -9.17 8.55
CA LEU A 28 9.04 -8.91 9.33
C LEU A 28 8.75 -7.77 10.30
N GLU A 29 9.56 -7.69 11.37
CA GLU A 29 9.45 -6.65 12.41
C GLU A 29 9.32 -5.22 11.85
N ASN A 30 10.00 -4.93 10.74
CA ASN A 30 10.05 -3.59 10.13
C ASN A 30 9.45 -3.51 8.72
N LEU A 31 8.88 -4.61 8.19
CA LEU A 31 8.39 -4.65 6.81
C LEU A 31 7.30 -5.70 6.65
N THR A 32 6.11 -5.26 6.24
CA THR A 32 4.99 -6.13 5.89
C THR A 32 4.61 -5.91 4.43
N ILE A 33 4.60 -6.97 3.63
CA ILE A 33 4.20 -6.96 2.21
C ILE A 33 3.15 -8.06 1.99
N PRO A 34 2.05 -7.78 1.28
CA PRO A 34 1.60 -6.45 0.85
C PRO A 34 1.26 -5.54 2.04
N HIS A 35 1.25 -4.23 1.82
CA HIS A 35 1.04 -3.27 2.91
C HIS A 35 -0.30 -3.55 3.64
N PRO A 36 -0.29 -3.79 4.96
CA PRO A 36 -1.42 -4.41 5.67
C PRO A 36 -2.71 -3.61 5.59
N ARG A 37 -2.60 -2.28 5.50
CA ARG A 37 -3.75 -1.36 5.46
C ARG A 37 -4.01 -0.73 4.08
N MET A 38 -3.43 -1.27 3.02
CA MET A 38 -3.62 -0.70 1.67
C MET A 38 -5.09 -0.76 1.23
N HIS A 39 -5.79 -1.84 1.61
CA HIS A 39 -7.17 -2.09 1.21
C HIS A 39 -8.19 -1.18 1.89
N GLU A 40 -7.80 -0.50 2.98
CA GLU A 40 -8.64 0.49 3.67
C GLU A 40 -8.51 1.89 3.03
N ARG A 41 -7.56 2.10 2.12
CA ARG A 41 -7.14 3.42 1.64
C ARG A 41 -7.47 3.60 0.17
N LEU A 42 -8.56 4.33 -0.13
CA LEU A 42 -8.97 4.63 -1.50
C LEU A 42 -7.88 5.35 -2.33
N PHE A 43 -7.10 6.22 -1.70
CA PHE A 43 -5.99 6.91 -2.37
C PHE A 43 -4.82 5.99 -2.73
N VAL A 44 -4.80 4.75 -2.24
CA VAL A 44 -3.87 3.70 -2.66
C VAL A 44 -4.53 2.81 -3.72
N LEU A 45 -5.76 2.36 -3.47
CA LEU A 45 -6.48 1.44 -4.36
C LEU A 45 -6.80 2.05 -5.72
N ARG A 46 -7.26 3.30 -5.77
CA ARG A 46 -7.63 3.94 -7.03
C ARG A 46 -6.47 4.04 -8.02
N PRO A 47 -5.32 4.64 -7.65
CA PRO A 47 -4.17 4.69 -8.57
C PRO A 47 -3.61 3.30 -8.87
N LEU A 48 -3.69 2.35 -7.92
CA LEU A 48 -3.27 0.98 -8.18
C LEU A 48 -4.11 0.31 -9.28
N ILE A 49 -5.44 0.50 -9.28
CA ILE A 49 -6.33 0.00 -10.33
C ILE A 49 -6.06 0.69 -11.67
N ASP A 50 -5.79 2.00 -11.65
CA ASP A 50 -5.50 2.76 -12.86
C ASP A 50 -4.21 2.28 -13.55
N ILE A 51 -3.23 1.78 -12.78
CA ILE A 51 -1.94 1.26 -13.31
C ILE A 51 -2.00 -0.26 -13.57
N VAL A 52 -2.61 -1.02 -12.68
CA VAL A 52 -2.68 -2.50 -12.70
C VAL A 52 -4.13 -2.95 -12.39
N PRO A 53 -5.04 -2.89 -13.38
CA PRO A 53 -6.48 -3.10 -13.14
C PRO A 53 -6.85 -4.51 -12.70
N ASN A 54 -6.02 -5.50 -13.07
CA ASN A 54 -6.22 -6.90 -12.72
C ASN A 54 -5.34 -7.34 -11.54
N TRP A 55 -4.88 -6.40 -10.71
CA TRP A 55 -4.11 -6.73 -9.53
C TRP A 55 -4.94 -7.58 -8.55
N ILE A 56 -4.32 -8.64 -8.03
CA ILE A 56 -4.92 -9.59 -7.10
C ILE A 56 -4.14 -9.48 -5.79
N HIS A 57 -4.85 -9.19 -4.70
CA HIS A 57 -4.27 -9.07 -3.37
C HIS A 57 -3.68 -10.42 -2.92
N PRO A 58 -2.35 -10.58 -2.81
CA PRO A 58 -1.73 -11.91 -2.67
C PRO A 58 -2.24 -12.73 -1.46
N PRO A 59 -2.42 -12.14 -0.26
CA PRO A 59 -2.97 -12.87 0.89
C PRO A 59 -4.45 -13.28 0.79
N THR A 60 -5.29 -12.54 0.04
CA THR A 60 -6.76 -12.73 0.08
C THR A 60 -7.33 -13.25 -1.23
N GLY A 61 -6.56 -13.23 -2.32
CA GLY A 61 -7.04 -13.60 -3.65
C GLY A 61 -8.11 -12.66 -4.22
N LYS A 62 -8.40 -11.54 -3.54
CA LYS A 62 -9.40 -10.57 -3.98
C LYS A 62 -8.83 -9.68 -5.06
N ASN A 63 -9.62 -9.39 -6.09
CA ASN A 63 -9.25 -8.39 -7.08
C ASN A 63 -9.43 -6.97 -6.52
N SER A 64 -8.66 -6.03 -7.04
CA SER A 64 -8.77 -4.61 -6.66
C SER A 64 -10.11 -3.97 -7.05
N THR A 65 -10.89 -4.60 -7.94
CA THR A 65 -12.22 -4.15 -8.37
C THR A 65 -13.37 -4.55 -7.44
N ALA A 66 -13.18 -5.52 -6.53
CA ALA A 66 -14.22 -6.03 -5.62
C ALA A 66 -13.97 -5.55 -4.20
N THR A 67 -14.11 -4.25 -3.97
CA THR A 67 -14.36 -3.73 -2.62
C THR A 67 -15.31 -2.55 -2.77
N ASN A 68 -16.59 -2.85 -2.59
CA ASN A 68 -17.64 -1.88 -2.27
C ASN A 68 -17.77 -1.84 -0.74
#